data_AF-U6DW23-F1
#
_entry.id   AF-U6DW23-F1
#
_cell.length_a   1.000
_cell.length_b   1.000
_cell.length_c   1.000
_cell.angle_alpha   90.00
_cell.angle_beta   90.00
_cell.angle_gamma   90.00
#
_symmetry.space_group_name_H-M   'P 1'
#
loop_
_entity.id
_entity.type
_entity.pdbx_description
1 polymer ?
#
loop_
_entity_poly.entity_id
_entity_poly.type
_entity_poly.pdbx_seq_one_letter_code
_entity_poly.pdbx_strand_id
1 'polypeptide(L)'
;CWRTSSCISQGPKSFAKAFSNGYLIGEILHKFELQGDFSEFSESRVSNAKLNNFSRLEPTLQLLGVQFDQNVAHNIITEKPGAATKLLYQLYIVLQKKKKSGLTGVEIQSIQPPANIRQQSMKSEAFRDQRLNRRRQNEIMAKIQAAIIQIPKPASNRTLRALEAQKMMKKK
;
A
#
# COMPACT_ATOMS: atom_id res chain seq x y z
N CYS A 1 -21.71 23.70 -22.39
CA CYS A 1 -20.33 24.19 -22.17
C CYS A 1 -20.34 25.71 -22.02
N TRP A 2 -20.69 26.29 -20.86
CA TRP A 2 -20.40 27.70 -20.57
C TRP A 2 -20.07 27.85 -19.07
N ARG A 3 -18.76 27.97 -18.81
CA ARG A 3 -18.10 28.60 -17.66
C ARG A 3 -17.88 27.75 -16.39
N THR A 4 -16.60 27.72 -16.01
CA THR A 4 -15.94 27.10 -14.85
C THR A 4 -15.89 25.56 -14.80
N SER A 5 -14.77 25.06 -15.31
CA SER A 5 -14.29 23.68 -15.26
C SER A 5 -14.13 23.17 -13.83
N SER A 6 -15.14 22.48 -13.30
CA SER A 6 -14.94 21.28 -12.47
C SER A 6 -16.29 20.58 -12.26
N CYS A 7 -16.82 20.01 -13.34
CA CYS A 7 -17.84 18.97 -13.22
C CYS A 7 -17.16 17.73 -12.64
N ILE A 8 -16.86 17.71 -11.35
CA ILE A 8 -16.55 16.47 -10.66
C ILE A 8 -17.89 15.74 -10.52
N SER A 9 -18.19 14.91 -11.52
CA SER A 9 -19.12 13.79 -11.38
C SER A 9 -18.61 12.89 -10.24
N GLN A 10 -18.98 13.21 -9.00
CA GLN A 10 -19.05 12.20 -7.96
C GLN A 10 -20.48 11.72 -7.96
N GLY A 11 -20.76 10.66 -8.72
CA GLY A 11 -21.87 9.77 -8.37
C GLY A 11 -21.77 9.37 -6.89
N PRO A 12 -22.85 8.84 -6.28
CA PRO A 12 -22.87 8.51 -4.86
C PRO A 12 -21.62 7.72 -4.49
N LYS A 13 -20.78 8.29 -3.62
CA LYS A 13 -19.54 7.65 -3.18
C LYS A 13 -19.94 6.37 -2.46
N SER A 14 -19.62 5.21 -3.05
CA SER A 14 -19.90 3.93 -2.38
C SER A 14 -19.11 3.87 -1.08
N PHE A 15 -19.67 3.21 -0.07
CA PHE A 15 -19.00 3.01 1.22
C PHE A 15 -17.60 2.43 1.03
N ALA A 16 -17.46 1.37 0.22
CA ALA A 16 -16.18 0.77 -0.12
C ALA A 16 -15.19 1.80 -0.70
N LYS A 17 -15.64 2.67 -1.60
CA LYS A 17 -14.82 3.71 -2.24
C LYS A 17 -14.37 4.81 -1.29
N ALA A 18 -15.20 5.17 -0.31
CA ALA A 18 -14.83 6.16 0.71
C ALA A 18 -13.68 5.66 1.60
N PHE A 19 -13.66 4.37 1.90
CA PHE A 19 -12.66 3.74 2.76
C PHE A 19 -11.46 3.14 1.99
N SER A 20 -11.51 3.08 0.66
CA SER A 20 -10.49 2.40 -0.16
C SER A 20 -9.13 3.07 -0.16
N ASN A 21 -9.02 4.33 0.28
CA ASN A 21 -7.74 5.01 0.46
C ASN A 21 -7.14 4.85 1.87
N GLY A 22 -7.88 4.29 2.83
CA GLY A 22 -7.42 4.11 4.20
C GLY A 22 -7.36 5.38 5.07
N TYR A 23 -7.59 6.57 4.50
CA TYR A 23 -7.50 7.83 5.24
C TYR A 23 -8.52 7.91 6.37
N LEU A 24 -9.78 7.58 6.07
CA LEU A 24 -10.87 7.58 7.06
C LEU A 24 -10.63 6.56 8.19
N ILE A 25 -9.95 5.45 7.91
CA ILE A 25 -9.60 4.48 8.95
C ILE A 25 -8.51 5.06 9.86
N GLY A 26 -7.52 5.74 9.28
CA GLY A 26 -6.50 6.47 10.02
C GLY A 26 -7.10 7.58 10.90
N GLU A 27 -8.06 8.32 10.36
CA GLU A 27 -8.75 9.39 11.10
C GLU A 27 -9.50 8.84 12.32
N ILE A 28 -10.19 7.70 12.16
CA ILE A 28 -10.82 7.01 13.28
C ILE A 28 -9.77 6.65 14.33
N LEU A 29 -8.68 5.96 13.96
CA LEU A 29 -7.64 5.58 14.92
C LEU A 29 -6.98 6.79 15.61
N HIS A 30 -6.77 7.87 14.87
CA HIS A 30 -6.23 9.12 15.40
C HIS A 30 -7.16 9.75 16.44
N LYS A 31 -8.47 9.76 16.20
CA LYS A 31 -9.49 10.24 17.16
C LYS A 31 -9.51 9.44 18.48
N PHE A 32 -9.04 8.19 18.46
CA PHE A 32 -8.86 7.36 19.66
C PHE A 32 -7.42 7.41 20.21
N GLU A 33 -6.58 8.33 19.73
CA GLU A 33 -5.17 8.51 20.12
C GLU A 33 -4.29 7.26 19.87
N LEU A 34 -4.70 6.41 18.92
CA LEU A 34 -3.98 5.18 18.56
C LEU A 34 -3.03 5.38 17.37
N GLN A 35 -3.16 6.50 16.65
CA GLN A 35 -2.36 6.82 15.47
C GLN A 35 -1.74 8.21 15.59
N GLY A 36 -0.49 8.28 16.05
CA GLY A 36 0.23 9.55 16.21
C GLY A 36 0.80 10.14 14.92
N ASP A 37 1.04 9.31 13.90
CA ASP A 37 1.61 9.69 12.61
C ASP A 37 0.54 10.05 11.56
N PHE A 38 -0.66 10.44 12.00
CA PHE A 38 -1.78 10.75 11.09
C PHE A 38 -1.48 11.90 10.12
N SER A 39 -0.57 12.81 10.48
CA SER A 39 -0.08 13.87 9.57
C SER A 39 0.59 13.34 8.30
N GLU A 40 1.07 12.10 8.30
CA GLU A 40 1.69 11.46 7.13
C GLU A 40 0.68 10.72 6.23
N PHE A 41 -0.61 10.77 6.57
CA PHE A 41 -1.69 10.20 5.76
C PHE A 41 -2.10 11.17 4.64
N SER A 42 -2.57 10.60 3.53
CA SER A 42 -3.07 11.38 2.39
C SER A 42 -4.45 10.90 1.93
N GLU A 43 -5.36 11.84 1.68
CA GLU A 43 -6.67 11.55 1.09
C GLU A 43 -6.60 11.16 -0.40
N SER A 44 -5.42 11.24 -1.00
CA SER A 44 -5.20 10.96 -2.42
C SER A 44 -5.66 9.55 -2.80
N ARG A 45 -6.28 9.47 -3.99
CA ARG A 45 -6.75 8.19 -4.58
C ARG A 45 -5.63 7.43 -5.28
N VAL A 46 -4.43 8.00 -5.37
CA VAL A 46 -3.27 7.39 -6.04
C VAL A 46 -2.81 6.15 -5.27
N SER A 47 -2.47 5.08 -5.98
CA SER A 47 -2.11 3.78 -5.40
C SER A 47 -0.99 3.87 -4.36
N ASN A 48 0.02 4.73 -4.57
CA ASN A 48 1.11 4.91 -3.61
C ASN A 48 0.63 5.52 -2.29
N ALA A 49 -0.32 6.47 -2.33
CA ALA A 49 -0.93 7.05 -1.14
C ALA A 49 -1.74 6.01 -0.37
N LYS A 50 -2.55 5.21 -1.08
CA LYS A 50 -3.30 4.09 -0.48
C LYS A 50 -2.36 3.12 0.25
N LEU A 51 -1.31 2.66 -0.44
CA LEU A 51 -0.33 1.73 0.13
C LEU A 51 0.40 2.32 1.35
N ASN A 52 0.78 3.59 1.28
CA ASN A 52 1.38 4.29 2.42
C ASN A 52 0.43 4.30 3.63
N ASN A 53 -0.81 4.72 3.43
CA ASN A 53 -1.83 4.75 4.49
C ASN A 53 -2.03 3.35 5.10
N PHE A 54 -2.28 2.32 4.31
CA PHE A 54 -2.50 0.96 4.83
C PHE A 54 -1.27 0.36 5.52
N SER A 55 -0.05 0.69 5.09
CA SER A 55 1.16 0.25 5.78
C SER A 55 1.34 0.87 7.17
N ARG A 56 0.76 2.05 7.42
CA ARG A 56 0.78 2.72 8.73
C ARG A 56 -0.33 2.22 9.65
N LEU A 57 -1.44 1.80 9.08
CA LEU A 57 -2.56 1.21 9.81
C LEU A 57 -2.24 -0.17 10.36
N GLU A 58 -1.42 -0.95 9.65
CA GLU A 58 -1.07 -2.33 10.00
C GLU A 58 -0.60 -2.50 11.46
N PRO A 59 0.45 -1.82 11.95
CA PRO A 59 0.96 -2.03 13.32
C PRO A 59 -0.10 -1.73 14.38
N THR A 60 -0.89 -0.67 14.17
CA THR A 60 -1.95 -0.25 15.10
C THR A 60 -3.11 -1.24 15.12
N LEU A 61 -3.54 -1.74 13.96
CA LEU A 61 -4.60 -2.75 13.86
C LEU A 61 -4.17 -4.10 14.46
N GLN A 62 -2.91 -4.50 14.25
CA GLN A 62 -2.35 -5.71 14.85
C GLN A 62 -2.27 -5.60 16.38
N LEU A 63 -1.87 -4.44 16.92
CA LEU A 63 -1.86 -4.19 18.37
C LEU A 63 -3.26 -4.29 18.99
N LEU A 64 -4.28 -3.90 18.24
CA LEU A 64 -5.69 -4.04 18.60
C LEU A 64 -6.22 -5.48 18.45
N GLY A 65 -5.38 -6.44 18.05
CA GLY A 65 -5.79 -7.83 17.83
C GLY A 65 -6.65 -8.03 16.58
N VAL A 66 -6.68 -7.05 15.67
CA VAL A 66 -7.34 -7.17 14.36
C VAL A 66 -6.35 -7.79 13.38
N GLN A 67 -6.73 -8.92 12.79
CA GLN A 67 -5.93 -9.57 11.75
C GLN A 67 -5.96 -8.75 10.46
N PHE A 68 -4.93 -7.92 10.28
CA PHE A 68 -4.76 -7.07 9.11
C PHE A 68 -3.49 -7.46 8.37
N ASP A 69 -3.66 -8.02 7.17
CA ASP A 69 -2.58 -8.48 6.29
C ASP A 69 -2.65 -7.80 4.91
N GLN A 70 -1.68 -8.10 4.05
CA GLN A 70 -1.61 -7.56 2.70
C GLN A 70 -2.84 -7.92 1.84
N ASN A 71 -3.47 -9.08 2.06
CA ASN A 71 -4.64 -9.51 1.30
C ASN A 71 -5.88 -8.71 1.71
N VAL A 72 -6.07 -8.48 3.00
CA VAL A 72 -7.13 -7.61 3.54
C VAL A 72 -6.96 -6.19 3.02
N ALA A 73 -5.75 -5.64 3.09
CA ALA A 73 -5.44 -4.33 2.53
C ALA A 73 -5.77 -4.25 1.03
N HIS A 74 -5.33 -5.25 0.25
CA HIS A 74 -5.59 -5.33 -1.18
C HIS A 74 -7.10 -5.38 -1.48
N ASN A 75 -7.87 -6.20 -0.75
CA ASN A 75 -9.31 -6.30 -0.90
C ASN A 75 -10.03 -4.97 -0.62
N ILE A 76 -9.54 -4.18 0.33
CA ILE A 76 -10.12 -2.86 0.63
C ILE A 76 -9.74 -1.84 -0.45
N ILE A 77 -8.48 -1.84 -0.89
CA ILE A 77 -7.98 -0.96 -1.95
C ILE A 77 -8.76 -1.16 -3.26
N THR A 78 -9.08 -2.41 -3.59
CA THR A 78 -9.85 -2.80 -4.79
C THR A 78 -11.37 -2.69 -4.59
N GLU A 79 -11.81 -2.13 -3.47
CA GLU A 79 -13.23 -1.90 -3.18
C GLU A 79 -14.07 -3.18 -3.18
N LYS A 80 -13.45 -4.32 -2.82
CA LYS A 80 -14.14 -5.60 -2.73
C LYS A 80 -15.36 -5.47 -1.81
N PRO A 81 -16.56 -5.86 -2.25
CA PRO A 81 -17.77 -5.78 -1.45
C PRO A 81 -17.59 -6.44 -0.08
N GLY A 82 -17.98 -5.73 0.98
CA GLY A 82 -17.92 -6.21 2.36
C GLY A 82 -16.53 -6.18 3.02
N ALA A 83 -15.43 -5.97 2.30
CA ALA A 83 -14.09 -5.97 2.89
C ALA A 83 -13.90 -4.80 3.88
N ALA A 84 -14.24 -3.57 3.45
CA ALA A 84 -14.17 -2.39 4.31
C ALA A 84 -15.13 -2.48 5.50
N THR A 85 -16.36 -2.95 5.24
CA THR A 85 -17.39 -3.13 6.29
C THR A 85 -16.94 -4.12 7.36
N LYS A 86 -16.38 -5.27 6.96
CA LYS A 86 -15.88 -6.28 7.87
C LYS A 86 -14.77 -5.72 8.77
N LEU A 87 -13.80 -5.00 8.20
CA LEU A 87 -12.73 -4.39 8.97
C LEU A 87 -13.26 -3.36 9.97
N LEU A 88 -14.14 -2.46 9.53
CA LEU A 88 -14.69 -1.41 10.40
C LEU A 88 -15.55 -2.00 11.53
N TYR A 89 -16.28 -3.08 11.27
CA TYR A 89 -17.03 -3.77 12.32
C TYR A 89 -16.11 -4.42 13.36
N GLN A 90 -15.02 -5.06 12.93
CA GLN A 90 -14.00 -5.59 13.84
C GLN A 90 -13.38 -4.47 14.68
N LEU A 91 -13.00 -3.37 14.03
CA LEU A 91 -12.43 -2.20 14.69
C LEU A 91 -13.41 -1.61 15.73
N TYR A 92 -14.69 -1.48 15.37
CA TYR A 92 -15.74 -1.02 16.29
C TYR A 92 -15.80 -1.88 17.57
N ILE A 93 -15.84 -3.21 17.44
CA ILE A 93 -15.90 -4.11 18.61
C ILE A 93 -14.69 -3.90 19.51
N VAL A 94 -13.49 -3.81 18.92
CA VAL A 94 -12.25 -3.66 19.70
C VAL A 94 -12.19 -2.30 20.39
N LEU A 95 -12.51 -1.22 19.69
CA LEU A 95 -12.51 0.12 20.27
C LEU A 95 -13.55 0.26 21.39
N GLN A 96 -14.73 -0.36 21.23
CA GLN A 96 -15.75 -0.35 22.29
C GLN A 96 -15.33 -1.15 23.52
N LYS A 97 -14.61 -2.27 23.35
CA LYS A 97 -14.02 -3.02 24.48
C LYS A 97 -12.97 -2.18 25.20
N LYS A 98 -12.09 -1.48 24.45
CA LYS A 98 -11.08 -0.59 25.03
C LYS A 98 -11.70 0.58 25.81
N LYS A 99 -12.81 1.14 25.33
CA LYS A 99 -13.55 2.20 26.06
C LYS A 99 -14.13 1.68 27.39
N LYS A 100 -14.64 0.44 27.40
CA LYS A 100 -15.21 -0.19 28.62
C LYS A 100 -14.13 -0.59 29.62
N SER A 101 -12.96 -1.06 29.17
CA SER A 101 -11.85 -1.38 30.07
C SER A 101 -11.20 -0.15 30.72
N GLY A 102 -11.55 1.07 30.30
CA GLY A 102 -11.15 2.32 30.96
C GLY A 102 -12.11 2.80 32.05
N LEU A 103 -13.27 2.13 32.29
CA LEU A 103 -14.31 2.64 33.19
C LEU A 103 -15.03 1.58 34.06
N THR A 104 -14.63 0.31 34.03
CA THR A 104 -15.16 -0.69 34.97
C THR A 104 -14.06 -1.66 35.38
N GLY A 105 -13.52 -1.43 36.57
CA GLY A 105 -12.93 -2.51 37.35
C GLY A 105 -14.00 -3.58 37.60
N VAL A 106 -13.55 -4.84 37.61
CA VAL A 106 -14.33 -6.07 37.82
C VAL A 106 -15.14 -6.51 36.59
N GLU A 107 -14.59 -7.43 35.79
CA GLU A 107 -14.87 -8.86 35.98
C GLU A 107 -13.94 -9.72 35.13
N ILE A 108 -13.35 -10.70 35.81
CA ILE A 108 -12.52 -11.76 35.27
C ILE A 108 -13.45 -12.78 34.59
N GLN A 109 -13.30 -13.02 33.28
CA GLN A 109 -13.52 -14.33 32.66
C GLN A 109 -13.14 -14.34 31.17
N SER A 110 -11.91 -14.75 30.89
CA SER A 110 -11.57 -15.81 29.92
C SER A 110 -10.05 -15.83 29.75
N ILE A 111 -9.43 -16.79 30.40
CA ILE A 111 -8.04 -17.17 30.16
C ILE A 111 -7.98 -17.79 28.77
N GLN A 112 -7.33 -17.13 27.81
CA GLN A 112 -6.42 -17.79 26.86
C GLN A 112 -5.36 -16.77 26.39
N PRO A 113 -4.08 -16.93 26.77
CA PRO A 113 -3.00 -16.22 26.12
C PRO A 113 -2.71 -16.91 24.78
N PRO A 114 -2.81 -16.26 23.61
CA PRO A 114 -2.27 -16.86 22.41
C PRO A 114 -0.73 -16.79 22.53
N ALA A 115 -0.12 -17.98 22.60
CA ALA A 115 1.31 -18.21 22.79
C ALA A 115 2.17 -17.84 21.55
N ASN A 116 1.88 -16.73 20.88
CA ASN A 116 2.39 -16.42 19.54
C ASN A 116 3.07 -15.04 19.40
N ILE A 117 3.32 -14.32 20.50
CA ILE A 117 4.02 -13.03 20.48
C ILE A 117 5.41 -13.15 19.82
N ARG A 118 6.11 -14.29 20.02
CA ARG A 118 7.41 -14.55 19.38
C ARG A 118 7.31 -14.86 17.87
N GLN A 119 6.20 -15.41 17.39
CA GLN A 119 5.99 -15.67 15.95
C GLN A 119 5.49 -14.44 15.18
N GLN A 120 4.87 -13.48 15.86
CA GLN A 120 4.38 -12.23 15.28
C GLN A 120 5.52 -11.25 14.95
N SER A 121 6.56 -11.18 15.80
CA SER A 121 7.80 -10.44 15.51
C SER A 121 8.42 -10.88 14.19
N MET A 122 8.58 -12.20 14.00
CA MET A 122 9.21 -12.76 12.81
C MET A 122 8.38 -12.53 11.53
N LYS A 123 7.04 -12.47 11.64
CA LYS A 123 6.16 -12.16 10.50
C LYS A 123 6.23 -10.68 10.11
N SER A 124 6.22 -9.75 11.07
CA SER A 124 6.30 -8.32 10.76
C SER A 124 7.66 -7.95 10.14
N GLU A 125 8.73 -8.61 10.55
CA GLU A 125 10.06 -8.53 9.94
C GLU A 125 10.05 -9.12 8.51
N ALA A 126 9.46 -10.29 8.30
CA ALA A 126 9.35 -10.90 6.98
C ALA A 126 8.57 -10.03 5.96
N PHE A 127 7.54 -9.29 6.41
CA PHE A 127 6.81 -8.34 5.54
C PHE A 127 7.61 -7.07 5.26
N ARG A 128 8.38 -6.55 6.23
CA ARG A 128 9.32 -5.44 6.02
C ARG A 128 10.39 -5.83 4.99
N ASP A 129 10.93 -7.03 5.11
CA ASP A 129 11.92 -7.57 4.17
C ASP A 129 11.35 -7.78 2.78
N GLN A 130 10.13 -8.30 2.66
CA GLN A 130 9.45 -8.45 1.38
C GLN A 130 9.24 -7.09 0.69
N ARG A 131 8.90 -6.04 1.45
CA ARG A 131 8.73 -4.67 0.94
C ARG A 131 10.06 -4.05 0.50
N LEU A 132 11.14 -4.25 1.26
CA LEU A 132 12.49 -3.83 0.86
C LEU A 132 12.94 -4.57 -0.39
N ASN A 133 12.68 -5.87 -0.49
CA ASN A 133 13.03 -6.68 -1.64
C ASN A 133 12.27 -6.23 -2.90
N ARG A 134 10.98 -5.89 -2.77
CA ARG A 134 10.17 -5.37 -3.88
C ARG A 134 10.62 -3.98 -4.34
N ARG A 135 11.05 -3.10 -3.41
CA ARG A 135 11.67 -1.81 -3.76
C ARG A 135 12.98 -2.00 -4.53
N ARG A 136 13.85 -2.90 -4.06
CA ARG A 136 15.12 -3.23 -4.76
C ARG A 136 14.87 -3.76 -6.17
N GLN A 137 13.92 -4.68 -6.33
CA GLN A 137 13.51 -5.21 -7.64
C GLN A 137 13.06 -4.09 -8.60
N ASN A 138 12.21 -3.17 -8.12
CA ASN A 138 11.75 -2.04 -8.92
C ASN A 138 12.89 -1.09 -9.32
N GLU A 139 13.85 -0.85 -8.42
CA GLU A 139 15.01 0.00 -8.69
C GLU A 139 15.97 -0.62 -9.71
N ILE A 140 16.20 -1.94 -9.62
CA ILE A 140 17.00 -2.70 -10.61
C ILE A 140 16.34 -2.62 -11.99
N MET A 141 15.03 -2.83 -12.08
CA MET A 141 14.27 -2.71 -13.33
C MET A 141 14.34 -1.29 -13.92
N ALA A 142 14.23 -0.26 -13.08
CA ALA A 142 14.38 1.14 -13.51
C ALA A 142 15.79 1.43 -14.05
N LYS A 143 16.84 0.90 -13.41
CA LYS A 143 18.23 1.04 -13.87
C LYS A 143 18.47 0.29 -15.19
N ILE A 144 17.91 -0.91 -15.37
CA ILE A 144 17.98 -1.65 -16.63
C ILE A 144 17.31 -0.85 -17.75
N GLN A 145 16.10 -0.31 -17.52
CA GLN A 145 15.41 0.52 -18.51
C GLN A 145 16.18 1.80 -18.85
N ALA A 146 16.76 2.48 -17.85
CA ALA A 146 17.57 3.66 -18.08
C ALA A 146 18.85 3.36 -18.88
N ALA A 147 19.47 2.19 -18.67
CA ALA A 147 20.64 1.75 -19.44
C ALA A 147 20.27 1.43 -20.89
N ILE A 148 19.13 0.75 -21.14
CA ILE A 148 18.65 0.45 -22.50
C ILE A 148 18.44 1.74 -23.32
N ILE A 149 17.92 2.80 -22.70
CA ILE A 149 17.75 4.11 -23.36
C ILE A 149 19.11 4.74 -23.72
N GLN A 150 20.13 4.50 -22.90
CA GLN A 150 21.47 5.06 -23.10
C GLN A 150 22.34 4.26 -24.05
N ILE A 151 22.02 3.00 -24.36
CA ILE A 151 22.72 2.23 -25.39
C ILE A 151 22.40 2.89 -26.74
N PRO A 152 23.39 3.44 -27.47
CA PRO A 152 23.18 3.95 -28.81
C PRO A 152 22.65 2.79 -29.66
N LYS A 153 21.50 2.98 -30.31
CA LYS A 153 20.92 1.94 -31.17
C LYS A 153 22.00 1.48 -32.15
N PRO A 154 22.24 0.15 -32.28
CA PRO A 154 23.26 -0.34 -33.19
C PRO A 154 22.96 0.18 -34.60
N ALA A 155 24.00 0.69 -35.27
CA ALA A 155 23.87 1.19 -36.64
C ALA A 155 23.24 0.10 -37.51
N SER A 156 22.16 0.44 -38.19
CA SER A 156 21.39 -0.47 -39.05
C SER A 156 22.31 -1.30 -39.94
N ASN A 157 21.97 -2.58 -40.17
CA ASN A 157 22.73 -3.55 -40.97
C ASN A 157 23.09 -3.05 -42.39
N ARG A 158 22.39 -2.03 -42.88
CA ARG A 158 22.70 -1.33 -44.15
C ARG A 158 24.05 -0.60 -44.10
N THR A 159 24.41 -0.07 -42.94
CA THR A 159 25.67 0.66 -42.69
C THR A 159 26.87 -0.29 -42.57
N LEU A 160 26.68 -1.46 -41.96
CA LEU A 160 27.72 -2.51 -41.87
C LEU A 160 28.15 -2.98 -43.26
N ARG A 161 27.19 -3.29 -44.14
CA ARG A 161 27.49 -3.69 -45.52
C ARG A 161 28.10 -2.56 -46.35
N ALA A 162 27.71 -1.30 -46.11
CA ALA A 162 28.30 -0.15 -46.78
C ALA A 162 29.76 0.11 -46.35
N LEU A 163 30.08 -0.07 -45.05
CA LEU A 163 31.44 0.04 -44.51
C LEU A 163 32.34 -1.10 -45.00
N GLU A 164 31.83 -2.33 -45.09
CA GLU A 164 32.55 -3.47 -45.68
C GLU A 164 32.82 -3.24 -47.18
N ALA A 165 31.83 -2.77 -47.93
CA ALA A 165 32.01 -2.43 -49.35
C ALA A 165 33.05 -1.32 -49.56
N GLN A 166 33.08 -0.29 -48.71
CA GLN A 166 34.09 0.76 -48.76
C GLN A 166 35.50 0.26 -48.40
N LYS A 167 35.63 -0.66 -47.43
CA LYS A 167 36.91 -1.31 -47.11
C LYS A 167 37.42 -2.17 -48.27
N MET A 168 36.53 -2.82 -49.02
CA MET A 168 36.90 -3.58 -50.22
C MET A 168 37.32 -2.70 -51.39
N MET A 169 36.83 -1.47 -51.49
CA MET A 169 37.24 -0.51 -52.53
C MET A 169 38.53 0.27 -52.20
N LYS A 170 38.99 0.30 -50.94
CA LYS A 170 40.25 0.93 -50.54
C LYS A 170 41.47 0.00 -50.56
N LYS A 171 41.33 -1.25 -51.04
CA LYS A 171 42.39 -2.26 -51.10
C LYS A 171 42.91 -2.53 -52.52
N LYS A 172 42.81 -1.56 -53.43
CA LYS A 172 43.42 -1.61 -54.77
C LYS A 172 44.05 -0.27 -55.10
#